data_AF-A0A1C7LP10-F1
#
_entry.id   AF-A0A1C7LP10-F1
#
_cell.length_a   1.000
_cell.length_b   1.000
_cell.length_c   1.000
_cell.angle_alpha   90.00
_cell.angle_beta   90.00
_cell.angle_gamma   90.00
#
_symmetry.space_group_name_H-M   'P 1'
#
loop_
_entity.id
_entity.type
_entity.pdbx_description
1 polymer ?
#
loop_
_entity_poly.entity_id
_entity_poly.type
_entity_poly.pdbx_seq_one_letter_code
_entity_poly.pdbx_strand_id
1 'polypeptide(L)'
;MSLWKFADGVYFENSGYHQHPRPTHLLHLTSDEEAQFTEIVQQHPQIGPLGLVIGVPTLHGPGRSVADISTVLLNKDRVKKERQKLKKGGSHGGDHFLAEFADFCAEHPGFVIHSSISANIVVSMQTSLMVSQLVKESLLDGAVNGLVSDAAHRFWLEQNSLLIVTSCYAPSLNRWIPGLFTYSNGASALHFEHHFYALFESIAKEARNRSLTVSDTMFSGV
;
A
#
# COMPACT_ATOMS: atom_id res chain seq x y z
N MET A 1 10.85 -53.61 -8.77
CA MET A 1 9.87 -52.52 -8.89
C MET A 1 8.54 -53.18 -9.17
N SER A 2 7.58 -52.96 -8.29
CA SER A 2 6.28 -53.63 -8.35
C SER A 2 5.19 -52.56 -8.35
N LEU A 3 4.25 -52.67 -9.29
CA LEU A 3 3.20 -51.68 -9.49
C LEU A 3 1.85 -52.40 -9.55
N TRP A 4 0.95 -52.05 -8.64
CA TRP A 4 -0.38 -52.62 -8.56
C TRP A 4 -1.40 -51.50 -8.79
N LYS A 5 -2.34 -51.73 -9.69
CA LYS A 5 -3.44 -50.81 -9.99
C LYS A 5 -4.73 -51.39 -9.45
N PHE A 6 -5.46 -50.59 -8.68
CA PHE A 6 -6.78 -50.88 -8.14
C PHE A 6 -7.79 -49.87 -8.71
N ALA A 7 -9.09 -50.10 -8.49
CA ALA A 7 -10.13 -49.23 -9.01
C ALA A 7 -10.07 -47.79 -8.46
N ASP A 8 -9.48 -47.62 -7.27
CA ASP A 8 -9.40 -46.39 -6.48
C ASP A 8 -7.97 -45.82 -6.37
N GLY A 9 -6.96 -46.50 -6.90
CA GLY A 9 -5.59 -46.00 -6.80
C GLY A 9 -4.49 -46.89 -7.36
N VAL A 10 -3.26 -46.45 -7.16
CA VAL A 10 -2.05 -47.15 -7.58
C VAL A 10 -1.14 -47.31 -6.37
N TYR A 11 -0.77 -48.55 -6.05
CA TYR A 11 0.26 -48.86 -5.07
C TYR A 11 1.58 -49.12 -5.81
N PHE A 12 2.63 -48.44 -5.35
CA PHE A 12 3.95 -48.48 -5.98
C PHE A 12 5.02 -48.83 -4.96
N GLU A 13 5.74 -49.92 -5.21
CA GLU A 13 6.87 -50.35 -4.39
C GLU A 13 8.17 -50.28 -5.19
N ASN A 14 9.07 -49.40 -4.74
CA ASN A 14 10.44 -49.36 -5.22
C ASN A 14 11.26 -50.43 -4.50
N SER A 15 11.96 -51.27 -5.27
CA SER A 15 12.85 -52.31 -4.75
C SER A 15 14.29 -52.02 -5.21
N GLY A 16 15.24 -52.05 -4.29
CA GLY A 16 16.66 -51.82 -4.58
C GLY A 16 17.26 -50.72 -3.71
N TYR A 17 18.59 -50.72 -3.58
CA TYR A 17 19.34 -49.69 -2.85
C TYR A 17 20.00 -48.73 -3.84
N HIS A 18 19.82 -47.42 -3.63
CA HIS A 18 20.55 -46.41 -4.40
C HIS A 18 22.05 -46.51 -4.06
N GLN A 19 22.88 -46.88 -5.05
CA GLN A 19 24.34 -46.90 -4.92
C GLN A 19 24.99 -45.57 -5.29
N HIS A 20 24.20 -44.54 -5.55
CA HIS A 20 24.66 -43.20 -5.85
C HIS A 20 24.20 -42.22 -4.76
N PRO A 21 24.95 -41.15 -4.50
CA PRO A 21 24.45 -40.04 -3.72
C PRO A 21 23.14 -39.51 -4.30
N ARG A 22 22.27 -38.99 -3.43
CA ARG A 22 21.06 -38.29 -3.89
C ARG A 22 21.49 -37.13 -4.79
N PRO A 23 21.01 -37.02 -6.04
CA PRO A 23 21.30 -35.87 -6.88
C PRO A 23 20.94 -34.58 -6.14
N THR A 24 21.83 -33.58 -6.19
CA THR A 24 21.64 -32.31 -5.47
C THR A 24 20.38 -31.61 -5.99
N HIS A 25 19.35 -31.56 -5.17
CA HIS A 25 18.10 -30.88 -5.51
C HIS A 25 18.22 -29.42 -5.06
N LEU A 26 18.78 -28.58 -5.93
CA LEU A 26 18.82 -27.13 -5.69
C LEU A 26 17.39 -26.58 -5.84
N LEU A 27 16.77 -26.25 -4.71
CA LEU A 27 15.40 -25.77 -4.64
C LEU A 27 15.29 -24.24 -4.55
N HIS A 28 16.37 -23.56 -4.18
CA HIS A 28 16.39 -22.15 -3.85
C HIS A 28 17.58 -21.48 -4.50
N LEU A 29 17.39 -20.22 -4.87
CA LEU A 29 18.48 -19.34 -5.24
C LEU A 29 19.23 -18.95 -3.96
N THR A 30 20.53 -18.79 -4.09
CA THR A 30 21.35 -18.04 -3.14
C THR A 30 21.01 -16.56 -3.20
N SER A 31 21.41 -15.80 -2.18
CA SER A 31 21.15 -14.35 -2.13
C SER A 31 21.76 -13.59 -3.31
N ASP A 32 22.95 -13.99 -3.78
CA ASP A 32 23.62 -13.37 -4.92
C ASP A 32 22.88 -13.68 -6.24
N GLU A 33 22.43 -14.93 -6.43
CA GLU A 33 21.62 -15.31 -7.58
C GLU A 33 20.27 -14.59 -7.59
N GLU A 34 19.65 -14.40 -6.43
CA GLU A 34 18.39 -13.66 -6.29
C GLU A 34 18.56 -12.17 -6.62
N ALA A 35 19.67 -11.56 -6.21
CA ALA A 35 20.00 -10.17 -6.55
C ALA A 35 20.19 -10.00 -8.07
N GLN A 36 20.96 -10.90 -8.71
CA GLN A 36 21.16 -10.89 -10.16
C GLN A 36 19.84 -11.12 -10.93
N PHE A 37 18.99 -12.04 -10.44
CA PHE A 37 17.68 -12.28 -11.03
C PHE A 37 16.80 -11.03 -10.96
N THR A 38 16.80 -10.37 -9.80
CA THR A 38 16.01 -9.16 -9.56
C THR A 38 16.46 -8.01 -10.47
N GLU A 39 17.77 -7.82 -10.63
CA GLU A 39 18.33 -6.81 -11.54
C GLU A 39 17.82 -6.99 -12.98
N ILE A 40 17.91 -8.21 -13.53
CA ILE A 40 17.45 -8.50 -14.91
C ILE A 40 15.94 -8.25 -15.05
N VAL A 41 15.14 -8.68 -14.06
CA VAL A 41 13.68 -8.49 -14.09
C VAL A 41 13.30 -7.02 -14.01
N GLN A 42 14.02 -6.22 -13.22
CA GLN A 42 13.79 -4.78 -13.08
C GLN A 42 14.20 -3.99 -14.33
N GLN A 43 15.30 -4.38 -14.99
CA GLN A 43 15.73 -3.79 -16.26
C GLN A 43 14.74 -4.11 -17.41
N HIS A 44 14.04 -5.25 -17.33
CA HIS A 44 13.16 -5.73 -18.39
C HIS A 44 11.77 -6.17 -17.88
N PRO A 45 10.97 -5.26 -17.30
CA PRO A 45 9.76 -5.61 -16.56
C PRO A 45 8.65 -6.21 -17.43
N GLN A 46 8.65 -5.88 -18.72
CA GLN A 46 7.64 -6.34 -19.69
C GLN A 46 7.92 -7.74 -20.24
N ILE A 47 9.13 -8.27 -20.07
CA ILE A 47 9.50 -9.58 -20.61
C ILE A 47 8.83 -10.70 -19.78
N GLY A 48 8.23 -11.65 -20.49
CA GLY A 48 7.61 -12.83 -19.90
C GLY A 48 8.64 -13.86 -19.41
N PRO A 49 8.25 -14.80 -18.53
CA PRO A 49 9.17 -15.80 -17.97
C PRO A 49 9.97 -16.59 -19.01
N LEU A 50 9.36 -16.93 -20.15
CA LEU A 50 10.05 -17.65 -21.22
C LEU A 50 11.11 -16.76 -21.91
N GLY A 51 10.81 -15.48 -22.10
CA GLY A 51 11.78 -14.53 -22.67
C GLY A 51 12.97 -14.29 -21.74
N LEU A 52 12.76 -14.34 -20.42
CA LEU A 52 13.85 -14.26 -19.45
C LEU A 52 14.76 -15.50 -19.51
N VAL A 53 14.20 -16.69 -19.70
CA VAL A 53 14.96 -17.96 -19.84
C VAL A 53 15.73 -18.02 -21.15
N ILE A 54 15.20 -17.46 -22.23
CA ILE A 54 15.88 -17.43 -23.54
C ILE A 54 16.94 -16.33 -23.59
N GLY A 55 16.75 -15.26 -22.81
CA GLY A 55 17.56 -14.04 -22.88
C GLY A 55 16.78 -12.92 -23.55
N VAL A 56 16.90 -11.71 -23.01
CA VAL A 56 16.13 -10.55 -23.48
C VAL A 56 16.60 -10.13 -24.88
N PRO A 57 15.73 -10.01 -25.89
CA PRO A 57 16.14 -9.65 -27.25
C PRO A 57 16.83 -8.28 -27.29
N THR A 58 18.05 -8.24 -27.82
CA THR A 58 18.80 -7.00 -28.09
C THR A 58 19.16 -6.89 -29.57
N LEU A 59 19.67 -5.73 -30.01
CA LEU A 59 20.11 -5.50 -31.39
C LEU A 59 21.18 -6.50 -31.86
N HIS A 60 21.94 -7.09 -30.93
CA HIS A 60 23.04 -8.00 -31.20
C HIS A 60 22.73 -9.47 -30.88
N GLY A 61 21.45 -9.80 -30.64
CA GLY A 61 21.01 -11.15 -30.29
C GLY A 61 20.40 -11.25 -28.88
N PRO A 62 20.20 -12.46 -28.34
CA PRO A 62 19.69 -12.64 -27.00
C PRO A 62 20.69 -12.08 -25.97
N GLY A 63 20.22 -11.16 -25.13
CA GLY A 63 20.94 -10.65 -23.98
C GLY A 63 21.02 -11.67 -22.84
N ARG A 64 21.50 -11.23 -21.67
CA ARG A 64 21.74 -12.09 -20.51
C ARG A 64 20.49 -12.89 -20.12
N SER A 65 20.63 -14.21 -20.01
CA SER A 65 19.56 -15.11 -19.60
C SER A 65 19.56 -15.33 -18.09
N VAL A 66 18.37 -15.48 -17.51
CA VAL A 66 18.25 -15.90 -16.10
C VAL A 66 18.64 -17.37 -15.90
N ALA A 67 18.64 -18.17 -16.97
CA ALA A 67 19.09 -19.56 -16.92
C ALA A 67 20.60 -19.69 -16.65
N ASP A 68 21.39 -18.67 -17.00
CA ASP A 68 22.83 -18.63 -16.76
C ASP A 68 23.17 -18.30 -15.31
N ILE A 69 22.22 -17.73 -14.56
CA ILE A 69 22.39 -17.39 -13.14
C ILE A 69 22.39 -18.65 -12.28
N SER A 70 21.42 -19.53 -12.50
CA SER A 70 21.23 -20.73 -11.69
C SER A 70 20.52 -21.83 -12.48
N THR A 71 20.92 -23.08 -12.26
CA THR A 71 20.25 -24.25 -12.87
C THR A 71 18.78 -24.36 -12.48
N VAL A 72 18.39 -23.77 -11.34
CA VAL A 72 17.01 -23.70 -10.86
C VAL A 72 16.11 -22.86 -11.78
N LEU A 73 16.68 -21.94 -12.55
CA LEU A 73 15.98 -20.99 -13.42
C LEU A 73 15.85 -21.47 -14.87
N LEU A 74 16.34 -22.67 -15.19
CA LEU A 74 16.05 -23.33 -16.47
C LEU A 74 14.55 -23.62 -16.65
N ASN A 75 13.82 -23.79 -15.54
CA ASN A 75 12.39 -24.03 -15.56
C ASN A 75 11.60 -22.70 -15.64
N LYS A 76 10.88 -22.49 -16.75
CA LYS A 76 9.97 -21.35 -16.97
C LYS A 76 8.99 -21.13 -15.82
N ASP A 77 8.40 -22.18 -15.26
CA ASP A 77 7.42 -22.06 -14.19
C ASP A 77 8.08 -21.60 -12.89
N ARG A 78 9.35 -21.98 -12.68
CA ARG A 78 10.13 -21.46 -11.56
C ARG A 78 10.41 -19.97 -11.74
N VAL A 79 10.85 -19.55 -12.93
CA VAL A 79 11.04 -18.13 -13.27
C VAL A 79 9.75 -17.33 -13.12
N LYS A 80 8.60 -17.91 -13.50
CA LYS A 80 7.29 -17.29 -13.27
C LYS A 80 7.01 -17.08 -11.78
N LYS A 81 7.30 -18.07 -10.94
CA LYS A 81 7.11 -17.98 -9.49
C LYS A 81 8.01 -16.92 -8.86
N GLU A 82 9.30 -16.91 -9.18
CA GLU A 82 10.23 -15.90 -8.65
C GLU A 82 9.88 -14.49 -9.12
N ARG A 83 9.54 -14.31 -10.41
CA ARG A 83 9.02 -13.03 -10.92
C ARG A 83 7.73 -12.59 -10.22
N GLN A 84 6.86 -13.53 -9.85
CA GLN A 84 5.65 -13.21 -9.10
C GLN A 84 5.95 -12.77 -7.66
N LYS A 85 6.98 -13.31 -7.00
CA LYS A 85 7.40 -12.81 -5.68
C LYS A 85 7.83 -11.35 -5.76
N LEU A 86 8.63 -11.01 -6.77
CA LEU A 86 9.05 -9.62 -7.02
C LEU A 86 7.85 -8.71 -7.32
N LYS A 87 6.90 -9.17 -8.14
CA LYS A 87 5.73 -8.39 -8.53
C LYS A 87 4.69 -8.21 -7.43
N LYS A 88 4.51 -9.21 -6.56
CA LYS A 88 3.50 -9.14 -5.50
C LYS A 88 3.96 -8.26 -4.32
N GLY A 89 5.22 -7.79 -4.34
CA GLY A 89 5.90 -7.38 -3.12
C GLY A 89 6.01 -8.59 -2.19
N GLY A 90 6.90 -8.54 -1.20
CA GLY A 90 6.70 -9.41 -0.05
C GLY A 90 5.28 -9.17 0.45
N SER A 91 4.43 -10.19 0.44
CA SER A 91 3.19 -10.16 1.22
C SER A 91 3.63 -10.22 2.68
N HIS A 92 4.16 -9.11 3.17
CA HIS A 92 4.50 -9.00 4.57
C HIS A 92 3.19 -9.09 5.35
N GLY A 93 3.17 -9.89 6.41
CA GLY A 93 1.97 -10.12 7.20
C GLY A 93 1.40 -8.83 7.81
N GLY A 94 0.23 -8.91 8.45
CA GLY A 94 -0.41 -7.74 9.08
C GLY A 94 0.49 -7.01 10.08
N ASP A 95 1.37 -7.72 10.78
CA ASP A 95 2.34 -7.12 11.72
C ASP A 95 3.33 -6.17 11.03
N HIS A 96 3.70 -6.46 9.78
CA HIS A 96 4.60 -5.61 9.02
C HIS A 96 3.93 -4.31 8.60
N PHE A 97 2.64 -4.34 8.26
CA PHE A 97 1.88 -3.11 7.99
C PHE A 97 1.87 -2.20 9.22
N LEU A 98 1.73 -2.77 10.43
CA LEU A 98 1.79 -1.97 11.66
C LEU A 98 3.19 -1.36 11.88
N ALA A 99 4.25 -2.11 11.56
CA ALA A 99 5.62 -1.59 11.60
C ALA A 99 5.82 -0.46 10.56
N GLU A 100 5.44 -0.68 9.31
CA GLU A 100 5.52 0.34 8.24
C GLU A 100 4.68 1.57 8.57
N PHE A 101 3.50 1.40 9.16
CA PHE A 101 2.67 2.53 9.58
C PHE A 101 3.32 3.31 10.73
N ALA A 102 3.97 2.62 11.68
CA ALA A 102 4.72 3.27 12.75
C ALA A 102 5.94 4.03 12.20
N ASP A 103 6.69 3.42 11.28
CA ASP A 103 7.83 4.04 10.60
C ASP A 103 7.38 5.28 9.81
N PHE A 104 6.28 5.17 9.06
CA PHE A 104 5.68 6.31 8.34
C PHE A 104 5.31 7.45 9.29
N CYS A 105 4.73 7.16 10.45
CA CYS A 105 4.41 8.18 11.46
C CYS A 105 5.67 8.84 12.04
N ALA A 106 6.76 8.07 12.20
CA ALA A 106 8.03 8.58 12.69
C ALA A 106 8.76 9.45 11.64
N GLU A 107 8.71 9.06 10.37
CA GLU A 107 9.28 9.81 9.24
C GLU A 107 8.50 11.08 8.90
N HIS A 108 7.18 11.08 9.13
CA HIS A 108 6.28 12.19 8.83
C HIS A 108 5.55 12.70 10.09
N PRO A 109 6.29 13.28 11.06
CA PRO A 109 5.72 13.71 12.31
C PRO A 109 4.63 14.76 12.10
N GLY A 110 3.44 14.48 12.64
CA GLY A 110 2.28 15.38 12.58
C GLY A 110 1.46 15.31 11.29
N PHE A 111 1.82 14.46 10.33
CA PHE A 111 0.98 14.23 9.14
C PHE A 111 -0.25 13.38 9.47
N VAL A 112 -0.07 12.27 10.19
CA VAL A 112 -1.19 11.52 10.79
C VAL A 112 -1.58 12.22 12.09
N ILE A 113 -2.77 12.80 12.13
CA ILE A 113 -3.24 13.62 13.27
C ILE A 113 -4.17 12.84 14.21
N HIS A 114 -4.81 11.79 13.71
CA HIS A 114 -5.68 10.91 14.48
C HIS A 114 -5.75 9.54 13.80
N SER A 115 -5.71 8.48 14.61
CA SER A 115 -5.84 7.11 14.12
C SER A 115 -6.61 6.26 15.11
N SER A 116 -7.57 5.49 14.62
CA SER A 116 -8.30 4.45 15.35
C SER A 116 -8.13 3.15 14.59
N ILE A 117 -7.48 2.16 15.20
CA ILE A 117 -7.25 0.84 14.60
C ILE A 117 -7.98 -0.18 15.49
N SER A 118 -9.29 -0.29 15.27
CA SER A 118 -10.19 -1.22 15.96
C SER A 118 -11.21 -1.73 14.95
N ALA A 119 -12.43 -2.10 15.38
CA ALA A 119 -13.50 -2.52 14.48
C ALA A 119 -13.84 -1.44 13.42
N ASN A 120 -13.73 -0.16 13.79
CA ASN A 120 -13.88 0.98 12.88
C ASN A 120 -12.48 1.57 12.68
N ILE A 121 -11.88 1.29 11.53
CA ILE A 121 -10.53 1.75 11.19
C ILE A 121 -10.65 3.12 10.54
N VAL A 122 -10.04 4.12 11.18
CA VAL A 122 -10.03 5.51 10.72
C VAL A 122 -8.63 6.06 10.84
N VAL A 123 -8.11 6.65 9.76
CA VAL A 123 -6.81 7.33 9.77
C VAL A 123 -6.99 8.71 9.14
N SER A 124 -6.83 9.75 9.95
CA SER A 124 -6.97 11.15 9.56
C SER A 124 -5.60 11.78 9.35
N MET A 125 -5.43 12.41 8.19
CA MET A 125 -4.18 12.93 7.69
C MET A 125 -4.33 14.39 7.27
N GLN A 126 -3.33 15.20 7.61
CA GLN A 126 -3.38 16.63 7.38
C GLN A 126 -1.96 17.20 7.19
N THR A 127 -1.81 18.14 6.26
CA THR A 127 -0.57 18.91 6.12
C THR A 127 -0.67 20.25 6.87
N SER A 128 0.47 20.90 7.09
CA SER A 128 0.53 22.26 7.66
C SER A 128 -0.26 23.28 6.83
N LEU A 129 -0.27 23.12 5.50
CA LEU A 129 -1.10 23.96 4.64
C LEU A 129 -2.58 23.70 4.91
N MET A 130 -3.03 22.44 4.95
CA MET A 130 -4.44 22.11 5.16
C MET A 130 -4.98 22.67 6.49
N VAL A 131 -4.22 22.50 7.58
CA VAL A 131 -4.65 23.00 8.91
C VAL A 131 -4.73 24.53 8.94
N SER A 132 -3.81 25.22 8.24
CA SER A 132 -3.79 26.69 8.21
C SER A 132 -5.04 27.31 7.60
N GLN A 133 -5.83 26.52 6.86
CA GLN A 133 -6.98 27.00 6.10
C GLN A 133 -8.29 26.73 6.86
N LEU A 134 -8.25 25.92 7.92
CA LEU A 134 -9.40 25.62 8.77
C LEU A 134 -9.79 26.78 9.69
N VAL A 135 -8.84 27.65 10.05
CA VAL A 135 -9.08 28.85 10.87
C VAL A 135 -8.95 30.09 9.99
N LYS A 136 -10.08 30.76 9.74
CA LYS A 136 -10.17 31.97 8.92
C LYS A 136 -9.97 33.22 9.78
N GLU A 137 -9.25 34.20 9.25
CA GLU A 137 -9.01 35.48 9.93
C GLU A 137 -10.17 36.48 9.76
N SER A 138 -10.98 36.29 8.72
CA SER A 138 -12.12 37.14 8.40
C SER A 138 -13.28 36.32 7.85
N LEU A 139 -14.50 36.80 8.07
CA LEU A 139 -15.67 36.31 7.37
C LEU A 139 -15.56 36.66 5.89
N LEU A 140 -15.76 35.68 5.03
CA LEU A 140 -15.87 35.82 3.60
C LEU A 140 -17.32 36.15 3.24
N ASP A 141 -17.52 36.82 2.11
CA ASP A 141 -18.87 37.09 1.63
C ASP A 141 -19.47 35.85 0.96
N GLY A 142 -20.76 35.61 1.17
CA GLY A 142 -21.52 34.50 0.61
C GLY A 142 -21.30 33.12 1.27
N ALA A 143 -21.79 32.07 0.60
CA ALA A 143 -21.89 30.70 1.12
C ALA A 143 -20.55 29.92 1.16
N VAL A 144 -19.40 30.61 1.21
CA VAL A 144 -18.05 30.02 1.21
C VAL A 144 -17.37 30.05 2.58
N ASN A 145 -18.08 30.50 3.62
CA ASN A 145 -17.56 30.55 4.99
C ASN A 145 -17.46 29.18 5.66
N GLY A 146 -18.30 28.23 5.25
CA GLY A 146 -18.32 26.89 5.85
C GLY A 146 -17.15 25.99 5.48
N LEU A 147 -17.16 24.84 6.14
CA LEU A 147 -16.41 23.64 5.79
C LEU A 147 -17.40 22.65 5.16
N VAL A 148 -16.97 21.94 4.12
CA VAL A 148 -17.80 20.93 3.45
C VAL A 148 -17.10 19.58 3.54
N SER A 149 -17.76 18.61 4.17
CA SER A 149 -17.27 17.24 4.28
C SER A 149 -18.02 16.33 3.31
N ASP A 150 -17.30 15.56 2.51
CA ASP A 150 -17.86 14.57 1.58
C ASP A 150 -17.07 13.25 1.62
N ALA A 151 -17.74 12.14 1.30
CA ALA A 151 -17.16 10.81 1.32
C ALA A 151 -17.13 10.19 -0.09
N ALA A 152 -15.93 10.03 -0.63
CA ALA A 152 -15.70 9.42 -1.93
C ALA A 152 -15.64 7.88 -1.80
N HIS A 153 -16.63 7.22 -2.41
CA HIS A 153 -16.64 5.78 -2.60
C HIS A 153 -15.66 5.34 -3.70
N ARG A 154 -15.14 4.11 -3.60
CA ARG A 154 -14.26 3.48 -4.61
C ARG A 154 -12.96 4.23 -4.89
N PHE A 155 -12.57 5.16 -4.03
CA PHE A 155 -11.25 5.78 -4.09
C PHE A 155 -10.16 4.77 -3.74
N TRP A 156 -10.43 3.91 -2.76
CA TRP A 156 -9.53 2.84 -2.32
C TRP A 156 -9.80 1.52 -3.04
N LEU A 157 -8.80 0.63 -3.01
CA LEU A 157 -8.92 -0.72 -3.57
C LEU A 157 -9.98 -1.55 -2.83
N GLU A 158 -10.08 -1.38 -1.51
CA GLU A 158 -11.07 -2.05 -0.68
C GLU A 158 -12.44 -1.38 -0.87
N GLN A 159 -13.43 -2.14 -1.32
CA GLN A 159 -14.70 -1.59 -1.82
C GLN A 159 -15.52 -0.87 -0.75
N ASN A 160 -15.41 -1.31 0.49
CA ASN A 160 -16.12 -0.73 1.64
C ASN A 160 -15.41 0.48 2.23
N SER A 161 -14.17 0.76 1.80
CA SER A 161 -13.40 1.86 2.33
C SER A 161 -13.73 3.18 1.64
N LEU A 162 -13.74 4.25 2.42
CA LEU A 162 -14.06 5.61 1.98
C LEU A 162 -12.86 6.53 2.15
N LEU A 163 -12.72 7.46 1.21
CA LEU A 163 -11.94 8.67 1.43
C LEU A 163 -12.91 9.76 1.85
N ILE A 164 -12.86 10.17 3.12
CA ILE A 164 -13.63 11.32 3.62
C ILE A 164 -12.74 12.55 3.53
N VAL A 165 -13.27 13.62 2.93
CA VAL A 165 -12.55 14.88 2.74
C VAL A 165 -13.37 16.01 3.34
N THR A 166 -12.78 16.76 4.27
CA THR A 166 -13.31 18.09 4.62
C THR A 166 -12.54 19.13 3.83
N SER A 167 -13.27 19.99 3.11
CA SER A 167 -12.72 21.07 2.29
C SER A 167 -13.15 22.44 2.82
N CYS A 168 -12.32 23.44 2.57
CA CYS A 168 -12.58 24.84 2.88
C CYS A 168 -12.23 25.69 1.66
N TYR A 169 -12.88 26.85 1.53
CA TYR A 169 -12.56 27.78 0.45
C TYR A 169 -11.36 28.66 0.85
N ALA A 170 -10.35 28.71 -0.01
CA ALA A 170 -9.16 29.54 0.13
C ALA A 170 -9.25 30.79 -0.77
N PRO A 171 -9.45 32.00 -0.20
CA PRO A 171 -9.58 33.23 -0.96
C PRO A 171 -8.34 33.57 -1.79
N SER A 172 -7.15 33.29 -1.24
CA SER A 172 -5.87 33.54 -1.90
C SER A 172 -5.70 32.77 -3.21
N LEU A 173 -6.32 31.58 -3.30
CA LEU A 173 -6.28 30.72 -4.48
C LEU A 173 -7.56 30.80 -5.32
N ASN A 174 -8.63 31.40 -4.79
CA ASN A 174 -9.98 31.38 -5.37
C ASN A 174 -10.44 29.93 -5.69
N ARG A 175 -10.17 28.99 -4.77
CA ARG A 175 -10.47 27.55 -4.93
C ARG A 175 -10.88 26.93 -3.61
N TRP A 176 -11.67 25.87 -3.68
CA TRP A 176 -11.85 24.92 -2.59
C TRP A 176 -10.60 24.04 -2.48
N ILE A 177 -10.10 23.89 -1.27
CA ILE A 177 -8.92 23.10 -0.96
C ILE A 177 -9.22 22.15 0.20
N PRO A 178 -8.55 20.99 0.26
CA PRO A 178 -8.71 20.07 1.37
C PRO A 178 -8.18 20.72 2.66
N GLY A 179 -8.96 20.57 3.72
CA GLY A 179 -8.58 20.89 5.11
C GLY A 179 -8.32 19.63 5.94
N LEU A 180 -8.88 18.48 5.55
CA LEU A 180 -8.62 17.19 6.20
C LEU A 180 -8.90 16.03 5.24
N PHE A 181 -8.02 15.04 5.20
CA PHE A 181 -8.27 13.75 4.57
C PHE A 181 -8.42 12.66 5.62
N THR A 182 -9.33 11.72 5.40
CA THR A 182 -9.51 10.58 6.29
C THR A 182 -9.76 9.32 5.48
N TYR A 183 -8.93 8.31 5.70
CA TYR A 183 -9.25 6.94 5.35
C TYR A 183 -10.25 6.38 6.37
N SER A 184 -11.24 5.65 5.88
CA SER A 184 -12.19 4.92 6.71
C SER A 184 -12.50 3.56 6.09
N ASN A 185 -12.57 2.49 6.88
CA ASN A 185 -12.98 1.16 6.38
C ASN A 185 -14.52 0.99 6.31
N GLY A 186 -15.29 2.07 6.47
CA GLY A 186 -16.75 2.03 6.43
C GLY A 186 -17.40 3.41 6.47
N ALA A 187 -18.72 3.43 6.68
CA ALA A 187 -19.54 4.64 6.61
C ALA A 187 -20.48 4.82 7.82
N SER A 188 -20.20 4.11 8.93
CA SER A 188 -21.03 4.21 10.14
C SER A 188 -20.87 5.58 10.81
N ALA A 189 -21.82 5.93 11.69
CA ALA A 189 -21.75 7.16 12.49
C ALA A 189 -20.41 7.29 13.26
N LEU A 190 -19.86 6.19 13.76
CA LEU A 190 -18.60 6.17 14.49
C LEU A 190 -17.39 6.50 13.61
N HIS A 191 -17.44 6.18 12.31
CA HIS A 191 -16.37 6.59 11.39
C HIS A 191 -16.37 8.10 11.19
N PHE A 192 -17.56 8.69 11.01
CA PHE A 192 -17.72 10.14 10.89
C PHE A 192 -17.41 10.86 12.21
N GLU A 193 -17.74 10.27 13.35
CA GLU A 193 -17.37 10.79 14.67
C GLU A 193 -15.84 10.95 14.78
N HIS A 194 -15.06 9.93 14.41
CA HIS A 194 -13.60 10.04 14.38
C HIS A 194 -13.09 11.08 13.38
N HIS A 195 -13.72 11.22 12.22
CA HIS A 195 -13.38 12.27 11.24
C HIS A 195 -13.59 13.67 11.84
N PHE A 196 -14.78 13.94 12.39
CA PHE A 196 -15.12 15.23 12.96
C PHE A 196 -14.34 15.53 14.25
N TYR A 197 -14.06 14.53 15.07
CA TYR A 197 -13.17 14.67 16.21
C TYR A 197 -11.78 15.19 15.78
N ALA A 198 -11.18 14.54 14.78
CA ALA A 198 -9.88 14.97 14.24
C ALA A 198 -9.95 16.39 13.64
N LEU A 199 -11.05 16.73 12.97
CA LEU A 199 -11.27 18.07 12.41
C LEU A 199 -11.32 19.14 13.50
N PHE A 200 -12.12 18.94 14.55
CA PHE A 200 -12.29 19.92 15.63
C PHE A 200 -11.01 20.06 16.47
N GLU A 201 -10.32 18.96 16.77
CA GLU A 201 -9.00 19.01 17.42
C GLU A 201 -7.99 19.81 16.58
N SER A 202 -8.02 19.65 15.25
CA SER A 202 -7.15 20.41 14.35
C SER A 202 -7.45 21.91 14.38
N ILE A 203 -8.73 22.29 14.32
CA ILE A 203 -9.18 23.68 14.44
C ILE A 203 -8.73 24.28 15.78
N ALA A 204 -8.97 23.56 16.89
CA ALA A 204 -8.61 24.00 18.23
C ALA A 204 -7.09 24.12 18.42
N LYS A 205 -6.30 23.20 17.84
CA LYS A 205 -4.83 23.27 17.85
C LYS A 205 -4.34 24.48 17.07
N GLU A 206 -4.88 24.74 15.88
CA GLU A 206 -4.45 25.87 15.05
C GLU A 206 -4.84 27.21 15.66
N ALA A 207 -6.05 27.33 16.21
CA ALA A 207 -6.48 28.52 16.92
C ALA A 207 -5.55 28.82 18.11
N ARG A 208 -5.18 27.80 18.89
CA ARG A 208 -4.19 27.93 19.98
C ARG A 208 -2.82 28.37 19.47
N ASN A 209 -2.33 27.78 18.38
CA ASN A 209 -1.05 28.18 17.77
C ASN A 209 -1.04 29.66 17.36
N ARG A 210 -2.18 30.17 16.90
CA ARG A 210 -2.37 31.58 16.54
C ARG A 210 -2.75 32.49 17.70
N SER A 211 -2.82 31.96 18.93
CA SER A 211 -3.30 32.69 20.11
C SER A 211 -4.69 33.31 19.93
N LEU A 212 -5.56 32.65 19.16
CA LEU A 212 -6.95 33.06 18.94
C LEU A 212 -7.85 32.46 20.00
N THR A 213 -8.72 33.29 20.59
CA THR A 213 -9.76 32.82 21.50
C THR A 213 -10.91 32.21 20.70
N VAL A 214 -10.96 30.88 20.63
CA VAL A 214 -12.10 30.17 20.02
C VAL A 214 -13.37 30.54 20.80
N SER A 215 -14.38 31.03 20.09
CA SER A 215 -15.69 31.37 20.65
C SER A 215 -16.79 30.95 19.70
N ASP A 216 -18.00 30.72 20.22
CA ASP A 216 -19.15 30.26 19.44
C ASP A 216 -19.50 31.20 18.28
N THR A 217 -19.19 32.49 18.41
CA THR A 217 -19.40 33.49 17.36
C THR A 217 -18.55 33.23 16.11
N MET A 218 -17.40 32.57 16.23
CA MET A 218 -16.57 32.16 15.08
C MET A 218 -17.24 31.09 14.22
N PHE A 219 -18.22 30.38 14.78
CA PHE A 219 -19.02 29.37 14.09
C PHE A 219 -20.42 29.88 13.74
N SER A 220 -20.72 31.15 14.04
CA SER A 220 -22.00 31.78 13.69
C SER A 220 -21.98 32.33 12.27
N GLY A 221 -23.07 32.13 11.51
CA GLY A 221 -23.19 32.62 10.13
C GLY A 221 -22.62 31.69 9.05
N VAL A 222 -22.47 30.40 9.36
CA VAL A 222 -22.23 29.32 8.38
C VAL A 222 -23.53 28.90 7.72
#